data_AF-A0A6C7UV63-F1
#
_entry.id   AF-A0A6C7UV63-F1
#
_cell.length_a   1.000
_cell.length_b   1.000
_cell.length_c   1.000
_cell.angle_alpha   90.00
_cell.angle_beta   90.00
_cell.angle_gamma   90.00
#
_symmetry.space_group_name_H-M   'P 1'
#
loop_
_entity.id
_entity.type
_entity.pdbx_description
1 polymer ?
#
loop_
_entity_poly.entity_id
_entity_poly.type
_entity_poly.pdbx_seq_one_letter_code
_entity_poly.pdbx_strand_id
1 'polypeptide(L)'
;MVHEIQKTFLLPDTTLLENLQKDGIVFEIYEIETFYTKITHFYDVKFQNLNGNFYKITRLNNPILEQNQEEKISKKDYEKARKKLIEKSIKKKRYEFKLCSFKSFIDVYEDLNLYVLKVFFPTLEIANLFVLPKEFRFQRELCGVLDSKNIILYGFNNLEIDIEKCFKIIEKNQNFTLDFPSSILAFDGYRIFLFYLFRKLKLYWNLALENRQREVFCEFFSYAR
;
A
#
# COMPACT_ATOMS: atom_id res chain seq x y z
N MET A 1 -24.32 11.04 -1.92
CA MET A 1 -22.89 10.68 -1.70
C MET A 1 -22.29 10.58 -3.09
N VAL A 2 -21.36 11.46 -3.47
CA VAL A 2 -20.73 11.39 -4.80
C VAL A 2 -19.41 10.66 -4.61
N HIS A 3 -19.40 9.35 -4.86
CA HIS A 3 -18.14 8.63 -4.98
C HIS A 3 -17.49 9.05 -6.29
N GLU A 4 -16.30 9.63 -6.23
CA GLU A 4 -15.52 9.91 -7.42
C GLU A 4 -15.10 8.58 -8.06
N ILE A 5 -15.45 8.38 -9.34
CA ILE A 5 -15.09 7.17 -10.09
C ILE A 5 -13.66 7.38 -10.57
N GLN A 6 -12.74 6.48 -10.22
CA GLN A 6 -11.33 6.62 -10.58
C GLN A 6 -10.69 5.29 -10.97
N LYS A 7 -9.69 5.36 -11.87
CA LYS A 7 -8.72 4.30 -12.10
C LYS A 7 -7.35 4.74 -11.59
N THR A 8 -6.63 3.80 -10.98
CA THR A 8 -5.32 4.06 -10.36
C THR A 8 -4.27 3.16 -11.01
N PHE A 9 -3.20 3.75 -11.52
CA PHE A 9 -2.11 3.05 -12.20
C PHE A 9 -0.81 3.25 -11.43
N LEU A 10 -0.09 2.17 -11.19
CA LEU A 10 1.23 2.19 -10.59
C LEU A 10 2.28 2.48 -11.67
N LEU A 11 3.03 3.56 -11.51
CA LEU A 11 4.10 3.94 -12.42
C LEU A 11 5.45 3.38 -11.92
N PRO A 12 6.35 2.98 -12.82
CA PRO A 12 7.66 2.46 -12.44
C PRO A 12 8.58 3.53 -11.82
N ASP A 13 8.47 4.77 -12.29
CA ASP A 13 9.35 5.90 -11.95
C ASP A 13 8.69 7.24 -12.34
N THR A 14 9.45 8.33 -12.29
CA THR A 14 9.04 9.69 -12.66
C THR A 14 9.04 9.97 -14.16
N THR A 15 9.43 9.03 -15.03
CA THR A 15 9.62 9.26 -16.47
C THR A 15 8.37 9.82 -17.13
N LEU A 16 7.18 9.33 -16.76
CA LEU A 16 5.92 9.83 -17.31
C LEU A 16 5.71 11.31 -16.96
N LEU A 17 5.95 11.69 -15.71
CA LEU A 17 5.84 13.08 -15.25
C LEU A 17 6.81 13.98 -15.99
N GLU A 18 8.07 13.56 -16.11
CA GLU A 18 9.12 14.31 -16.81
C GLU A 18 8.81 14.49 -18.31
N ASN A 19 8.27 13.46 -18.97
CA ASN A 19 7.86 13.55 -20.37
C ASN A 19 6.71 14.54 -20.55
N LEU A 20 5.68 14.47 -19.71
CA LEU A 20 4.55 15.42 -19.77
C LEU A 20 5.01 16.87 -19.53
N GLN A 21 5.97 17.08 -18.63
CA GLN A 21 6.57 18.41 -18.41
C GLN A 21 7.35 18.89 -19.65
N LYS A 22 8.13 18.03 -20.30
CA LYS A 22 8.84 18.35 -21.55
C LYS A 22 7.88 18.68 -22.69
N ASP A 23 6.72 18.03 -22.72
CA ASP A 23 5.65 18.27 -23.70
C ASP A 23 4.85 19.56 -23.40
N GLY A 24 5.21 20.31 -22.35
CA GLY A 24 4.60 21.58 -22.01
C GLY A 24 3.26 21.47 -21.26
N ILE A 25 2.95 20.29 -20.68
CA ILE A 25 1.77 20.13 -19.84
C ILE A 25 1.94 20.95 -18.56
N VAL A 26 0.97 21.82 -18.28
CA VAL A 26 0.92 22.64 -17.07
C VAL A 26 0.32 21.82 -15.93
N PHE A 27 0.99 21.84 -14.78
CA PHE A 27 0.56 21.16 -13.57
C PHE A 27 0.24 22.15 -12.46
N GLU A 28 -0.84 21.90 -11.73
CA GLU A 28 -1.02 22.44 -10.39
C GLU A 28 -0.33 21.51 -9.38
N ILE A 29 0.55 22.07 -8.54
CA ILE A 29 1.40 21.29 -7.64
C ILE A 29 0.94 21.47 -6.20
N TYR A 30 0.76 20.35 -5.50
CA TYR A 30 0.37 20.31 -4.11
C TYR A 30 1.34 19.47 -3.30
N GLU A 31 1.94 20.06 -2.27
CA GLU A 31 2.66 19.37 -1.22
C GLU A 31 1.69 18.95 -0.13
N ILE A 32 1.61 17.64 0.10
CA ILE A 32 0.64 17.05 1.01
C ILE A 32 1.36 16.20 2.05
N GLU A 33 1.16 16.53 3.32
CA GLU A 33 1.58 15.69 4.45
C GLU A 33 0.34 15.21 5.20
N THR A 34 0.20 13.90 5.40
CA THR A 34 -0.94 13.30 6.11
C THR A 34 -0.44 12.41 7.24
N PHE A 35 -1.09 12.46 8.40
CA PHE A 35 -0.86 11.50 9.48
C PHE A 35 -2.16 11.21 10.24
N TYR A 36 -2.15 10.16 11.04
CA TYR A 36 -3.31 9.73 11.82
C TYR A 36 -2.99 9.77 13.31
N THR A 37 -3.94 10.25 14.10
CA THR A 37 -3.85 10.19 15.58
C THR A 37 -4.81 9.16 16.17
N LYS A 38 -5.81 8.72 15.39
CA LYS A 38 -6.76 7.70 15.82
C LYS A 38 -7.21 6.88 14.62
N ILE A 39 -7.12 5.56 14.73
CA ILE A 39 -7.65 4.61 13.76
C ILE A 39 -8.39 3.56 14.57
N THR A 40 -9.70 3.43 14.36
CA THR A 40 -10.55 2.44 15.00
C THR A 40 -11.47 1.80 13.98
N HIS A 41 -12.16 0.73 14.36
CA HIS A 41 -13.17 0.10 13.50
C HIS A 41 -14.27 1.09 13.06
N PHE A 42 -14.70 1.97 13.96
CA PHE A 42 -15.83 2.87 13.73
C PHE A 42 -15.47 4.21 13.10
N TYR A 43 -14.25 4.69 13.30
CA TYR A 43 -13.81 5.96 12.73
C TYR A 43 -12.29 6.11 12.76
N ASP A 44 -11.80 7.01 11.91
CA ASP A 44 -10.44 7.50 11.95
C ASP A 44 -10.39 9.02 12.01
N VAL A 45 -9.31 9.53 12.61
CA VAL A 45 -8.98 10.95 12.67
C VAL A 45 -7.62 11.12 12.03
N LYS A 46 -7.62 11.80 10.89
CA LYS A 46 -6.41 12.18 10.17
C LYS A 46 -6.22 13.69 10.16
N PHE A 47 -4.97 14.09 10.09
CA PHE A 47 -4.56 15.47 9.93
C PHE A 47 -3.81 15.61 8.62
N GLN A 48 -4.11 16.66 7.87
CA GLN A 48 -3.50 16.91 6.57
C GLN A 48 -2.98 18.35 6.49
N ASN A 49 -1.75 18.49 6.02
CA ASN A 49 -1.18 19.76 5.56
C ASN A 49 -1.24 19.77 4.03
N LEU A 50 -1.87 20.77 3.45
CA LEU A 50 -1.99 21.01 2.01
C LEU A 50 -1.42 22.39 1.69
N ASN A 51 -0.21 22.46 1.15
CA ASN A 51 0.47 23.74 0.83
C ASN A 51 0.48 24.74 2.00
N GLY A 52 0.67 24.26 3.23
CA GLY A 52 0.67 25.10 4.44
C GLY A 52 -0.71 25.38 5.04
N ASN A 53 -1.80 24.86 4.46
CA ASN A 53 -3.13 24.86 5.07
C ASN A 53 -3.34 23.56 5.85
N PHE A 54 -3.76 23.67 7.10
CA PHE A 54 -3.89 22.54 8.01
C PHE A 54 -5.35 22.15 8.21
N TYR A 55 -5.61 20.86 8.13
CA TYR A 55 -6.95 20.29 8.23
C TYR A 55 -6.95 19.12 9.20
N LYS A 56 -8.05 19.02 9.95
CA LYS A 56 -8.44 17.82 10.69
C LYS A 56 -9.61 17.20 9.96
N ILE A 57 -9.48 15.93 9.62
CA ILE A 57 -10.49 15.17 8.91
C ILE A 57 -10.88 13.99 9.78
N THR A 58 -12.16 13.95 10.17
CA THR A 58 -12.75 12.83 10.91
C THR A 58 -13.60 12.04 9.93
N ARG A 59 -13.20 10.79 9.67
CA ARG A 59 -13.95 9.88 8.80
C ARG A 59 -14.68 8.87 9.69
N LEU A 60 -16.00 8.86 9.61
CA LEU A 60 -16.82 7.82 10.23
C LEU A 60 -16.88 6.62 9.27
N ASN A 61 -16.39 5.46 9.73
CA ASN A 61 -16.51 4.19 9.02
C ASN A 61 -17.91 3.60 9.31
N ASN A 62 -18.95 4.32 8.91
CA ASN A 62 -20.31 3.80 8.95
C ASN A 62 -20.62 3.16 7.59
N PRO A 63 -20.99 1.86 7.54
CA PRO A 63 -21.28 1.16 6.28
C PRO A 63 -22.44 1.76 5.48
N ILE A 64 -23.26 2.62 6.10
CA ILE A 64 -24.45 3.21 5.48
C ILE A 64 -24.19 4.67 5.05
N LEU A 65 -23.31 5.39 5.75
CA LEU A 65 -23.07 6.82 5.55
C LEU A 65 -21.59 7.17 5.76
N GLU A 66 -20.80 7.25 4.68
CA GLU A 66 -19.51 7.95 4.75
C GLU A 66 -19.76 9.46 4.94
N GLN A 67 -19.54 9.95 6.15
CA GLN A 67 -19.45 11.38 6.44
C GLN A 67 -18.01 11.71 6.83
N ASN A 68 -17.30 12.37 5.91
CA ASN A 68 -16.03 13.01 6.24
C ASN A 68 -16.36 14.40 6.80
N GLN A 69 -16.03 14.64 8.06
CA GLN A 69 -16.05 15.99 8.64
C GLN A 69 -14.66 16.59 8.48
N GLU A 70 -14.56 17.62 7.65
CA GLU A 70 -13.32 18.37 7.42
C GLU A 70 -13.39 19.72 8.13
N GLU A 71 -12.37 19.98 8.96
CA GLU A 71 -12.24 21.19 9.75
C GLU A 71 -10.87 21.82 9.46
N LYS A 72 -10.84 23.08 9.04
CA LYS A 72 -9.60 23.85 8.91
C LYS A 72 -9.10 24.24 10.31
N ILE A 73 -7.84 23.96 10.61
CA ILE A 73 -7.24 24.18 11.93
C ILE A 73 -6.00 25.07 11.85
N SER A 74 -5.53 25.54 13.01
CA SER A 74 -4.29 26.31 13.10
C SER A 74 -3.05 25.41 12.98
N LYS A 75 -1.92 25.99 12.54
CA LYS A 75 -0.61 25.31 12.58
C LYS A 75 -0.26 24.80 13.98
N LYS A 76 -0.60 25.58 15.02
CA LYS A 76 -0.31 25.22 16.42
C LYS A 76 -1.05 23.94 16.83
N ASP A 77 -2.32 23.81 16.43
CA ASP A 77 -3.12 22.62 16.73
C ASP A 77 -2.64 21.41 15.93
N TYR A 78 -2.25 21.61 14.67
CA TYR A 78 -1.65 20.57 13.84
C TYR A 78 -0.36 20.01 14.47
N GLU A 79 0.57 20.88 14.89
CA GLU A 79 1.81 20.46 15.55
C GLU A 79 1.56 19.80 16.91
N LYS A 80 0.53 20.25 17.65
CA LYS A 80 0.11 19.58 18.89
C LYS A 80 -0.42 18.18 18.64
N ALA A 81 -1.20 17.99 17.57
CA ALA A 81 -1.72 16.69 17.16
C ALA A 81 -0.61 15.77 16.62
N ARG A 82 0.38 16.33 15.92
CA ARG A 82 1.54 15.61 15.38
C ARG A 82 2.30 14.85 16.47
N LYS A 83 2.40 15.40 17.68
CA LYS A 83 3.02 14.72 18.84
C LYS A 83 2.30 13.44 19.28
N LYS A 84 1.08 13.19 18.79
CA LYS A 84 0.23 12.03 19.10
C LYS A 84 0.00 11.13 17.87
N LEU A 85 0.85 11.25 16.85
CA LEU A 85 0.73 10.44 15.64
C LEU A 85 0.96 8.95 15.97
N ILE A 86 0.22 8.05 15.31
CA ILE A 86 0.25 6.61 15.62
C ILE A 86 1.56 5.94 15.16
N GLU A 87 2.11 6.33 14.01
CA GLU A 87 3.37 5.76 13.50
C GLU A 87 4.25 6.79 12.78
N LYS A 88 3.85 7.17 11.57
CA LYS A 88 4.58 8.11 10.72
C LYS A 88 3.59 9.00 9.95
N SER A 89 4.08 10.14 9.50
CA SER A 89 3.39 10.90 8.45
C SER A 89 3.78 10.34 7.08
N ILE A 90 2.87 10.46 6.14
CA ILE A 90 3.12 10.22 4.72
C ILE A 90 3.15 11.56 4.00
N LYS A 91 4.23 11.78 3.24
CA LYS A 91 4.40 12.96 2.41
C LYS A 91 4.29 12.58 0.95
N LYS A 92 3.69 13.46 0.17
CA LYS A 92 3.66 13.35 -1.29
C LYS A 92 3.60 14.72 -1.95
N LYS A 93 4.11 14.76 -3.18
CA LYS A 93 3.81 15.83 -4.13
C LYS A 93 2.75 15.33 -5.10
N ARG A 94 1.71 16.12 -5.30
CA ARG A 94 0.64 15.85 -6.27
C ARG A 94 0.77 16.83 -7.42
N TYR A 95 0.80 16.28 -8.62
CA TYR A 95 0.78 17.02 -9.87
C TYR A 95 -0.60 16.82 -10.50
N GLU A 96 -1.45 17.84 -10.41
CA GLU A 96 -2.79 17.83 -10.98
C GLU A 96 -2.77 18.40 -12.40
N PHE A 97 -3.41 17.68 -13.32
CA PHE A 97 -3.48 18.02 -14.75
C PHE A 97 -4.72 17.36 -15.39
N LYS A 98 -4.89 17.55 -16.70
CA LYS A 98 -5.92 16.85 -17.48
C LYS A 98 -5.28 15.86 -18.44
N LEU A 99 -5.66 14.58 -18.34
CA LEU A 99 -5.31 13.53 -19.29
C LEU A 99 -6.55 13.20 -20.12
N CYS A 100 -6.50 13.40 -21.44
CA CYS A 100 -7.66 13.17 -22.33
C CYS A 100 -8.93 13.91 -21.84
N SER A 101 -8.77 15.16 -21.38
CA SER A 101 -9.82 15.99 -20.75
C SER A 101 -10.33 15.52 -19.38
N PHE A 102 -9.86 14.38 -18.86
CA PHE A 102 -10.20 13.88 -17.53
C PHE A 102 -9.28 14.47 -16.47
N LYS A 103 -9.85 14.88 -15.33
CA LYS A 103 -9.09 15.28 -14.14
C LYS A 103 -8.15 14.13 -13.76
N SER A 104 -6.88 14.43 -13.61
CA SER A 104 -5.85 13.41 -13.39
C SER A 104 -4.77 13.91 -12.44
N PHE A 105 -4.22 13.00 -11.64
CA PHE A 105 -3.15 13.30 -10.70
C PHE A 105 -1.97 12.35 -10.91
N ILE A 106 -0.76 12.86 -10.83
CA ILE A 106 0.42 12.06 -10.51
C ILE A 106 0.77 12.34 -9.04
N ASP A 107 0.57 11.35 -8.17
CA ASP A 107 1.00 11.37 -6.77
C ASP A 107 2.42 10.77 -6.69
N VAL A 108 3.40 11.55 -6.21
CA VAL A 108 4.79 11.15 -6.00
C VAL A 108 5.09 11.07 -4.51
N TYR A 109 5.37 9.87 -4.01
CA TYR A 109 5.79 9.59 -2.64
C TYR A 109 7.29 9.31 -2.64
N GLU A 110 8.12 10.36 -2.58
CA GLU A 110 9.59 10.27 -2.67
C GLU A 110 10.16 9.31 -1.62
N ASP A 111 9.72 9.42 -0.36
CA ASP A 111 10.19 8.59 0.76
C ASP A 111 9.87 7.08 0.60
N LEU A 112 8.93 6.73 -0.28
CA LEU A 112 8.47 5.36 -0.50
C LEU A 112 8.84 4.82 -1.89
N ASN A 113 9.52 5.61 -2.72
CA ASN A 113 9.76 5.30 -4.13
C ASN A 113 8.47 4.81 -4.84
N LEU A 114 7.38 5.54 -4.62
CA LEU A 114 6.04 5.18 -5.09
C LEU A 114 5.46 6.31 -5.95
N TYR A 115 5.08 5.97 -7.18
CA TYR A 115 4.59 6.89 -8.20
C TYR A 115 3.24 6.38 -8.72
N VAL A 116 2.21 7.21 -8.66
CA VAL A 116 0.83 6.75 -8.91
C VAL A 116 0.09 7.74 -9.77
N LEU A 117 -0.39 7.26 -10.93
CA LEU A 117 -1.32 8.00 -11.78
C LEU A 117 -2.76 7.68 -11.36
N LYS A 118 -3.56 8.70 -11.14
CA LYS A 118 -5.02 8.59 -10.90
C LYS A 118 -5.75 9.34 -11.99
N VAL A 119 -6.76 8.72 -12.58
CA VAL A 119 -7.63 9.32 -13.60
C VAL A 119 -9.06 9.24 -13.10
N PHE A 120 -9.77 10.37 -13.12
CA PHE A 120 -11.12 10.52 -12.58
C PHE A 120 -12.15 10.64 -13.70
N PHE A 121 -13.25 9.91 -13.56
CA PHE A 121 -14.28 9.77 -14.57
C PHE A 121 -15.64 10.26 -14.05
N PRO A 122 -16.48 10.83 -14.92
CA PRO A 122 -17.82 11.26 -14.52
C PRO A 122 -18.81 10.09 -14.40
N THR A 123 -18.59 8.99 -15.14
CA THR A 123 -19.47 7.81 -15.12
C THR A 123 -18.66 6.51 -15.14
N LEU A 124 -19.29 5.42 -14.67
CA LEU A 124 -18.67 4.09 -14.65
C LEU A 124 -18.47 3.54 -16.06
N GLU A 125 -19.40 3.84 -16.98
CA GLU A 125 -19.30 3.45 -18.38
C GLU A 125 -18.04 4.03 -19.05
N ILE A 126 -17.78 5.32 -18.84
CA ILE A 126 -16.58 5.98 -19.37
C ILE A 126 -15.32 5.38 -18.74
N ALA A 127 -15.33 5.12 -17.43
CA ALA A 127 -14.20 4.48 -16.75
C ALA A 127 -13.91 3.09 -17.32
N ASN A 128 -14.94 2.29 -17.60
CA ASN A 128 -14.79 0.94 -18.16
C ASN A 128 -14.23 0.95 -19.60
N LEU A 129 -14.61 1.94 -20.40
CA LEU A 129 -14.11 2.11 -21.77
C LEU A 129 -12.72 2.74 -21.84
N PHE A 130 -12.27 3.40 -20.77
CA PHE A 130 -10.96 4.04 -20.74
C PHE A 130 -9.83 3.02 -20.77
N VAL A 131 -8.95 3.19 -21.76
CA VAL A 131 -7.68 2.48 -21.91
C VAL A 131 -6.56 3.51 -21.84
N LEU A 132 -5.57 3.27 -20.98
CA LEU A 132 -4.41 4.15 -20.88
C LEU A 132 -3.59 4.08 -22.18
N PRO A 133 -3.13 5.21 -22.74
CA PRO A 133 -2.31 5.21 -23.97
C PRO A 133 -1.10 4.28 -23.84
N LYS A 134 -0.75 3.55 -24.91
CA LYS A 134 0.31 2.52 -24.87
C LYS A 134 1.70 3.11 -24.61
N GLU A 135 1.87 4.38 -24.92
CA GLU A 135 3.08 5.16 -24.70
C GLU A 135 3.34 5.38 -23.20
N PHE A 136 2.29 5.29 -22.38
CA PHE A 136 2.37 5.49 -20.95
C PHE A 136 2.79 4.15 -20.32
N ARG A 137 4.06 4.04 -19.97
CA ARG A 137 4.56 2.87 -19.24
C ARG A 137 3.99 2.87 -17.82
N PHE A 138 3.33 1.79 -17.44
CA PHE A 138 2.87 1.53 -16.08
C PHE A 138 3.12 0.07 -15.72
N GLN A 139 3.30 -0.23 -14.44
CA GLN A 139 3.57 -1.58 -13.95
C GLN A 139 2.29 -2.41 -13.87
N ARG A 140 1.25 -1.85 -13.25
CA ARG A 140 -0.08 -2.48 -13.12
C ARG A 140 -1.16 -1.46 -12.79
N GLU A 141 -2.41 -1.80 -13.12
CA GLU A 141 -3.59 -1.13 -12.59
C GLU A 141 -3.87 -1.65 -11.16
N LEU A 142 -4.18 -0.74 -10.23
CA LEU A 142 -4.54 -1.07 -8.86
C LEU A 142 -6.07 -1.16 -8.75
N CYS A 143 -6.58 -2.30 -8.30
CA CYS A 143 -7.99 -2.45 -7.96
C CYS A 143 -8.29 -1.69 -6.65
N GLY A 144 -9.06 -0.61 -6.76
CA GLY A 144 -9.54 0.18 -5.62
C GLY A 144 -8.74 1.45 -5.34
N VAL A 145 -9.11 2.15 -4.26
CA VAL A 145 -8.50 3.42 -3.87
C VAL A 145 -7.23 3.14 -3.08
N LEU A 146 -6.11 3.73 -3.50
CA LEU A 146 -4.90 3.79 -2.71
C LEU A 146 -5.14 4.62 -1.43
N ASP A 147 -5.37 3.94 -0.31
CA ASP A 147 -5.68 4.54 0.99
C ASP A 147 -4.39 4.87 1.76
N SER A 148 -4.20 6.15 2.11
CA SER A 148 -3.09 6.62 2.93
C SER A 148 -3.02 5.91 4.29
N LYS A 149 -4.18 5.50 4.84
CA LYS A 149 -4.23 4.73 6.09
C LYS A 149 -3.49 3.39 5.95
N ASN A 150 -3.74 2.68 4.85
CA ASN A 150 -3.11 1.38 4.60
C ASN A 150 -1.60 1.52 4.38
N ILE A 151 -1.18 2.56 3.64
CA ILE A 151 0.26 2.81 3.42
C ILE A 151 0.97 3.13 4.75
N ILE A 152 0.33 3.90 5.63
CA ILE A 152 0.92 4.24 6.93
C ILE A 152 1.05 2.99 7.78
N LEU A 153 -0.02 2.22 7.97
CA LEU A 153 -0.06 1.06 8.87
C LEU A 153 0.69 -0.17 8.37
N TYR A 154 0.66 -0.44 7.07
CA TYR A 154 1.14 -1.70 6.49
C TYR A 154 2.24 -1.51 5.45
N GLY A 155 2.60 -0.26 5.14
CA GLY A 155 3.48 0.06 4.02
C GLY A 155 2.79 -0.08 2.66
N PHE A 156 3.56 0.15 1.61
CA PHE A 156 3.15 -0.13 0.24
C PHE A 156 4.25 -0.95 -0.43
N ASN A 157 4.06 -2.26 -0.55
CA ASN A 157 5.09 -3.13 -1.10
C ASN A 157 5.07 -3.06 -2.63
N ASN A 158 5.92 -2.18 -3.14
CA ASN A 158 6.36 -2.12 -4.54
C ASN A 158 7.57 -3.00 -4.85
N LEU A 159 8.17 -3.63 -3.83
CA LEU A 159 9.27 -4.55 -4.04
C LEU A 159 8.72 -5.85 -4.60
N GLU A 160 9.15 -6.22 -5.81
CA GLU A 160 9.13 -7.61 -6.25
C GLU A 160 9.92 -8.40 -5.20
N ILE A 161 9.21 -9.09 -4.32
CA ILE A 161 9.84 -10.06 -3.43
C ILE A 161 10.29 -11.20 -4.32
N ASP A 162 11.61 -11.38 -4.44
CA ASP A 162 12.19 -12.56 -5.06
C ASP A 162 11.93 -13.76 -4.13
N ILE A 163 10.74 -14.33 -4.29
CA ILE A 163 10.26 -15.47 -3.52
C ILE A 163 11.25 -16.63 -3.62
N GLU A 164 11.88 -16.84 -4.79
CA GLU A 164 12.87 -17.90 -4.98
C GLU A 164 14.13 -17.66 -4.15
N LYS A 165 14.60 -16.42 -4.07
CA LYS A 165 15.74 -16.07 -3.21
C LYS A 165 15.42 -16.25 -1.73
N CYS A 166 14.21 -15.89 -1.31
CA CYS A 166 13.73 -16.18 0.05
C CYS A 166 13.69 -17.69 0.31
N PHE A 167 13.15 -18.48 -0.61
CA PHE A 167 13.16 -19.95 -0.49
C PHE A 167 14.58 -20.53 -0.43
N LYS A 168 15.52 -20.04 -1.25
CA LYS A 168 16.92 -20.48 -1.21
C LYS A 168 17.62 -20.15 0.12
N ILE A 169 17.29 -19.01 0.74
CA ILE A 169 17.79 -18.65 2.08
C ILE A 169 17.18 -19.59 3.13
N ILE A 170 15.87 -19.86 3.03
CA ILE A 170 15.12 -20.77 3.90
C ILE A 170 15.70 -22.20 3.84
N GLU A 171 16.00 -22.69 2.63
CA GLU A 171 16.57 -24.02 2.42
C GLU A 171 17.97 -24.17 3.03
N LYS A 172 18.78 -23.10 3.03
CA LYS A 172 20.16 -23.13 3.51
C LYS A 172 20.30 -23.10 5.03
N ASN A 173 19.30 -22.62 5.77
CA ASN A 173 19.42 -22.34 7.21
C ASN A 173 18.23 -22.93 7.98
N GLN A 174 18.17 -24.24 8.23
CA GLN A 174 16.95 -24.90 8.74
C GLN A 174 16.51 -24.55 10.19
N ASN A 175 17.25 -23.68 10.88
CA ASN A 175 16.98 -23.22 12.24
C ASN A 175 16.91 -21.69 12.27
N PHE A 176 15.72 -21.12 12.07
CA PHE A 176 15.47 -19.70 12.36
C PHE A 176 14.35 -19.56 13.37
N THR A 177 14.52 -18.60 14.26
CA THR A 177 13.44 -17.69 14.67
C THR A 177 13.00 -16.90 13.43
N LEU A 178 11.69 -16.80 13.19
CA LEU A 178 11.14 -16.04 12.07
C LEU A 178 11.31 -14.53 12.30
N ASP A 179 12.54 -14.04 12.15
CA ASP A 179 12.83 -12.60 12.02
C ASP A 179 12.51 -12.18 10.58
N PHE A 180 11.22 -11.94 10.33
CA PHE A 180 10.81 -11.32 9.09
C PHE A 180 11.33 -9.87 9.04
N PRO A 181 11.75 -9.38 7.86
CA PRO A 181 11.93 -7.94 7.67
C PRO A 181 10.62 -7.23 8.07
N SER A 182 10.72 -6.06 8.70
CA SER A 182 9.57 -5.27 9.19
C SER A 182 8.56 -4.85 8.10
N SER A 183 8.77 -5.27 6.85
CA SER A 183 8.04 -4.87 5.64
C SER A 183 7.60 -6.05 4.76
N ILE A 184 7.41 -7.26 5.30
CA ILE A 184 6.85 -8.38 4.52
C ILE A 184 5.33 -8.23 4.33
N LEU A 185 4.81 -8.51 3.13
CA LEU A 185 3.35 -8.57 2.93
C LEU A 185 2.78 -9.76 3.71
N ALA A 186 1.62 -9.60 4.33
CA ALA A 186 0.95 -10.68 5.05
C ALA A 186 0.77 -11.94 4.18
N PHE A 187 0.45 -11.78 2.90
CA PHE A 187 0.26 -12.89 1.97
C PHE A 187 1.58 -13.60 1.63
N ASP A 188 2.68 -12.85 1.51
CA ASP A 188 3.99 -13.42 1.24
C ASP A 188 4.61 -14.04 2.50
N GLY A 189 4.39 -13.45 3.67
CA GLY A 189 4.67 -14.07 4.96
C GLY A 189 3.92 -15.40 5.12
N TYR A 190 2.65 -15.43 4.74
CA TYR A 190 1.84 -16.66 4.76
C TYR A 190 2.36 -17.72 3.79
N ARG A 191 2.75 -17.34 2.57
CA ARG A 191 3.39 -18.26 1.60
C ARG A 191 4.69 -18.84 2.11
N ILE A 192 5.54 -18.01 2.71
CA ILE A 192 6.81 -18.42 3.31
C ILE A 192 6.56 -19.39 4.48
N PHE A 193 5.60 -19.07 5.34
CA PHE A 193 5.21 -19.91 6.47
C PHE A 193 4.66 -21.27 6.01
N LEU A 194 3.76 -21.29 5.03
CA LEU A 194 3.22 -22.53 4.47
C LEU A 194 4.30 -23.38 3.79
N PHE A 195 5.23 -22.76 3.06
CA PHE A 195 6.36 -23.47 2.46
C PHE A 195 7.27 -24.10 3.52
N TYR A 196 7.53 -23.39 4.62
CA TYR A 196 8.27 -23.92 5.75
C TYR A 196 7.58 -25.13 6.38
N LEU A 197 6.28 -25.01 6.70
CA LEU A 197 5.48 -26.12 7.24
C LEU A 197 5.54 -27.33 6.31
N PHE A 198 5.36 -27.12 5.01
CA PHE A 198 5.45 -28.18 4.01
C PHE A 198 6.83 -28.86 3.99
N ARG A 199 7.92 -28.10 4.08
CA ARG A 199 9.29 -28.65 4.13
C ARG A 199 9.53 -29.48 5.39
N LYS A 200 9.09 -29.01 6.56
CA LYS A 200 9.21 -29.75 7.82
C LYS A 200 8.37 -31.02 7.80
N LEU A 201 7.12 -30.94 7.34
CA LEU A 201 6.26 -32.11 7.13
C LEU A 201 6.91 -33.14 6.21
N LYS A 202 7.45 -32.70 5.07
CA LYS A 202 8.14 -33.60 4.13
C LYS A 202 9.39 -34.24 4.75
N LEU A 203 10.18 -33.47 5.48
CA LEU A 203 11.39 -33.98 6.16
C LEU A 203 11.02 -35.04 7.20
N TYR A 204 10.12 -34.73 8.13
CA TYR A 204 9.72 -35.67 9.19
C TYR A 204 8.96 -36.86 8.64
N TRP A 205 8.18 -36.70 7.57
CA TRP A 205 7.56 -37.82 6.86
C TRP A 205 8.60 -38.79 6.32
N ASN A 206 9.62 -38.28 5.62
CA ASN A 206 10.69 -39.13 5.08
C ASN A 206 11.48 -39.83 6.19
N LEU A 207 11.85 -39.09 7.24
CA LEU A 207 12.55 -39.67 8.40
C LEU A 207 11.70 -40.69 9.15
N ALA A 208 10.38 -40.49 9.22
CA ALA A 208 9.46 -41.44 9.86
C ALA A 208 9.34 -42.74 9.05
N LEU A 209 9.32 -42.63 7.72
CA LEU A 209 9.35 -43.78 6.82
C LEU A 209 10.67 -44.57 6.91
N GLU A 210 11.80 -43.87 7.04
CA GLU A 210 13.14 -44.47 7.09
C GLU A 210 13.49 -45.06 8.47
N ASN A 211 13.31 -44.30 9.55
CA ASN A 211 13.80 -44.68 10.89
C ASN A 211 12.74 -45.31 11.80
N ARG A 212 11.45 -45.18 11.48
CA ARG A 212 10.29 -45.67 12.26
C ARG A 212 10.31 -45.36 13.77
N GLN A 213 11.00 -44.30 14.17
CA GLN A 213 11.08 -43.89 15.57
C GLN A 213 9.87 -43.02 15.95
N ARG A 214 9.30 -43.30 17.14
CA ARG A 214 8.09 -42.64 17.64
C ARG A 214 8.23 -41.12 17.74
N GLU A 215 9.39 -40.63 18.13
CA GLU A 215 9.69 -39.21 18.30
C GLU A 215 9.58 -38.44 16.98
N VAL A 216 10.02 -39.04 15.88
CA VAL A 216 9.94 -38.47 14.53
C VAL A 216 8.49 -38.39 14.03
N PHE A 217 7.66 -39.39 14.38
CA PHE A 217 6.22 -39.34 14.11
C PHE A 217 5.53 -38.25 14.93
N CYS A 218 5.90 -38.08 16.21
CA CYS A 218 5.35 -37.03 17.05
C CYS A 218 5.64 -35.63 16.50
N GLU A 219 6.86 -35.40 16.02
CA GLU A 219 7.21 -34.15 15.33
C GLU A 219 6.43 -34.00 14.02
N PHE A 220 6.27 -35.03 13.20
CA PHE A 220 5.44 -34.94 11.99
C PHE A 220 4.00 -34.50 12.32
N PHE A 221 3.37 -35.10 13.33
CA PHE A 221 1.99 -34.76 13.72
C PHE A 221 1.86 -33.36 14.34
N SER A 222 2.91 -32.81 14.95
CA SER A 222 2.88 -31.46 15.53
C SER A 222 2.75 -30.37 14.45
N TYR A 223 3.32 -30.60 13.27
CA TYR A 223 3.24 -29.69 12.12
C TYR A 223 2.03 -29.94 11.19
N ALA A 224 1.29 -31.04 11.39
CA ALA A 224 0.17 -31.45 10.53
C ALA A 224 -1.22 -31.04 11.06
N ARG A 225 -1.29 -30.47 12.26
CA ARG A 225 -2.50 -29.99 12.93
C ARG A 225 -2.71 -28.50 12.70
#